data_AF-A0A973AT34-F1
#
_entry.id   AF-A0A973AT34-F1
#
_cell.length_a   1.000
_cell.length_b   1.000
_cell.length_c   1.000
_cell.angle_alpha   90.00
_cell.angle_beta   90.00
_cell.angle_gamma   90.00
#
_symmetry.space_group_name_H-M   'P 1'
#
loop_
_entity.id
_entity.type
_entity.pdbx_description
1 polymer ?
#
loop_
_entity_poly.entity_id
_entity_poly.type
_entity_poly.pdbx_seq_one_letter_code
_entity_poly.pdbx_strand_id
1 'polypeptide(L)'
;MKRILLALGVVLIITTNISHAEVKIGVVKVDQILKEAPQTDISNKKLEKEFKAKTDKLKKSITTLQEKEGDYKKNSITMTDAEREKKAKELQNLRIDTQ
;
A
#
# COMPACT_ATOMS: atom_id res chain seq x y z
N MET A 1 -18.35 -56.97 -55.82
CA MET A 1 -18.01 -57.36 -54.43
C MET A 1 -16.64 -56.86 -53.99
N LYS A 2 -15.51 -57.36 -54.51
CA LYS A 2 -14.15 -56.98 -54.06
C LYS A 2 -13.82 -55.48 -54.17
N ARG A 3 -14.27 -54.80 -55.24
CA ARG A 3 -14.07 -53.34 -55.43
C ARG A 3 -14.88 -52.47 -54.47
N ILE A 4 -16.05 -52.94 -54.07
CA ILE A 4 -16.91 -52.24 -53.08
C ILE A 4 -16.31 -52.38 -51.69
N LEU A 5 -15.81 -53.58 -51.34
CA LEU A 5 -15.07 -53.81 -50.10
C LEU A 5 -13.80 -52.95 -50.03
N LEU A 6 -13.09 -52.80 -51.15
CA LEU A 6 -11.91 -51.95 -51.22
C LEU A 6 -12.25 -50.46 -51.03
N ALA A 7 -13.33 -49.98 -51.67
CA ALA A 7 -13.81 -48.61 -51.49
C ALA A 7 -14.27 -48.33 -50.05
N LEU A 8 -14.95 -49.28 -49.42
CA LEU A 8 -15.37 -49.16 -48.01
C LEU A 8 -14.17 -49.08 -47.06
N GLY A 9 -13.14 -49.89 -47.33
CA GLY A 9 -11.88 -49.86 -46.55
C GLY A 9 -11.16 -48.52 -46.68
N VAL A 10 -11.12 -47.93 -47.86
CA VAL A 10 -10.52 -46.60 -48.09
C VAL A 10 -11.30 -45.52 -47.33
N VAL A 11 -12.64 -45.54 -47.37
CA VAL A 11 -13.46 -44.56 -46.62
C VAL A 11 -13.25 -44.68 -45.11
N LEU A 12 -13.11 -45.89 -44.59
CA LEU A 12 -12.87 -46.13 -43.16
C LEU A 12 -11.53 -45.54 -42.68
N ILE A 13 -10.47 -45.66 -43.50
CA ILE A 13 -9.13 -45.13 -43.18
C ILE A 13 -9.10 -43.59 -43.16
N ILE A 14 -9.96 -42.93 -43.96
CA ILE A 14 -9.98 -41.46 -44.01
C ILE A 14 -10.61 -40.88 -42.72
N THR A 15 -11.51 -41.62 -42.06
CA THR A 15 -12.24 -41.14 -40.86
C THR A 15 -11.45 -41.20 -39.54
N THR A 16 -10.26 -41.81 -39.50
CA THR A 16 -9.51 -42.02 -38.23
C THR A 16 -8.63 -40.84 -37.79
N ASN A 17 -8.74 -39.67 -38.43
CA ASN A 17 -7.83 -38.54 -38.20
C ASN A 17 -8.42 -37.42 -37.33
N ILE A 18 -9.28 -37.73 -36.35
CA ILE A 18 -9.73 -36.74 -35.35
C ILE A 18 -8.89 -36.88 -34.07
N SER A 19 -7.65 -36.42 -34.14
CA SER A 19 -6.79 -36.27 -32.95
C SER A 19 -7.23 -35.02 -32.17
N HIS A 20 -7.77 -35.22 -30.96
CA HIS A 20 -8.03 -34.12 -30.04
C HIS A 20 -6.72 -33.78 -29.32
N ALA A 21 -6.05 -32.72 -29.77
CA ALA A 21 -4.91 -32.18 -29.04
C ALA A 21 -5.41 -31.57 -27.72
N GLU A 22 -4.91 -32.06 -26.60
CA GLU A 22 -5.19 -31.52 -25.27
C GLU A 22 -4.81 -30.02 -25.23
N VAL A 23 -5.81 -29.15 -25.11
CA VAL A 23 -5.59 -27.70 -25.08
C VAL A 23 -5.00 -27.33 -23.73
N LYS A 24 -3.71 -27.02 -23.70
CA LYS A 24 -3.02 -26.54 -22.50
C LYS A 24 -3.39 -25.08 -22.23
N ILE A 25 -4.38 -24.87 -21.38
CA ILE A 25 -4.79 -23.54 -20.93
C ILE A 25 -4.03 -23.20 -19.65
N GLY A 26 -3.08 -22.27 -19.74
CA GLY A 26 -2.43 -21.69 -18.56
C GLY A 26 -3.24 -20.50 -18.05
N VAL A 27 -3.68 -20.54 -16.80
CA VAL A 27 -4.33 -19.40 -16.14
C VAL A 27 -3.28 -18.60 -15.39
N VAL A 28 -3.08 -17.33 -15.77
CA VAL A 28 -2.15 -16.42 -15.10
C VAL A 28 -2.93 -15.51 -14.15
N LYS A 29 -2.59 -15.55 -12.86
CA LYS A 29 -3.15 -14.61 -11.87
C LYS A 29 -2.33 -13.32 -11.86
N VAL A 30 -2.75 -12.35 -12.68
CA VAL A 30 -2.08 -11.05 -12.80
C VAL A 30 -1.99 -10.33 -11.45
N ASP A 31 -3.05 -10.41 -10.63
CA ASP A 31 -3.10 -9.75 -9.31
C ASP A 31 -2.02 -10.27 -8.34
N GLN A 32 -1.69 -11.56 -8.42
CA GLN A 32 -0.69 -12.18 -7.56
C GLN A 32 0.73 -11.76 -7.97
N ILE A 33 0.99 -11.72 -9.28
CA ILE A 33 2.28 -11.27 -9.85
C ILE A 33 2.56 -9.81 -9.49
N LEU A 34 1.54 -8.95 -9.54
CA LEU A 34 1.69 -7.53 -9.20
C LEU A 34 1.89 -7.30 -7.70
N LYS A 35 1.29 -8.14 -6.83
CA LYS A 35 1.49 -8.07 -5.38
C LYS A 35 2.86 -8.59 -4.93
N GLU A 36 3.34 -9.66 -5.54
CA GLU A 36 4.66 -10.25 -5.27
C GLU A 36 5.80 -9.52 -6.00
N ALA A 37 5.48 -8.49 -6.80
CA ALA A 37 6.47 -7.72 -7.53
C ALA A 37 7.42 -6.99 -6.54
N PRO A 38 8.74 -7.26 -6.59
CA PRO A 38 9.72 -6.71 -5.62
C PRO A 38 9.84 -5.18 -5.66
N GLN A 39 9.34 -4.55 -6.72
CA GLN A 39 9.27 -3.09 -6.85
C GLN A 39 8.31 -2.45 -5.82
N THR A 40 7.27 -3.18 -5.42
CA THR A 40 6.28 -2.72 -4.43
C THR A 40 6.90 -2.64 -3.03
N ASP A 41 7.68 -3.63 -2.62
CA ASP A 41 8.32 -3.64 -1.30
C ASP A 41 9.36 -2.54 -1.12
N ILE A 42 10.16 -2.25 -2.16
CA ILE A 42 11.16 -1.17 -2.11
C ILE A 42 10.48 0.19 -2.00
N SER A 43 9.41 0.39 -2.78
CA SER A 43 8.63 1.64 -2.79
C SER A 43 7.88 1.82 -1.47
N ASN A 44 7.27 0.76 -0.94
CA ASN A 44 6.60 0.74 0.36
C ASN A 44 7.58 1.02 1.50
N LYS A 45 8.77 0.40 1.53
CA LYS A 45 9.79 0.68 2.56
C LYS A 45 10.28 2.12 2.52
N LYS A 46 10.43 2.72 1.33
CA LYS A 46 10.81 4.12 1.19
C LYS A 46 9.70 5.04 1.70
N LEU A 47 8.44 4.76 1.32
CA LEU A 47 7.27 5.49 1.82
C LEU A 47 7.15 5.35 3.33
N GLU A 48 7.23 4.14 3.87
CA GLU A 48 7.19 3.89 5.32
C GLU A 48 8.27 4.69 6.03
N LYS A 49 9.51 4.72 5.53
CA LYS A 49 10.59 5.51 6.13
C LYS A 49 10.30 7.02 6.14
N GLU A 50 9.84 7.58 5.01
CA GLU A 50 9.55 9.01 4.89
C GLU A 50 8.32 9.42 5.71
N PHE A 51 7.25 8.63 5.66
CA PHE A 51 6.01 8.88 6.40
C PHE A 51 6.18 8.62 7.90
N LYS A 52 6.96 7.60 8.30
CA LYS A 52 7.29 7.35 9.70
C LYS A 52 8.09 8.51 10.29
N ALA A 53 9.11 9.00 9.59
CA ALA A 53 9.88 10.16 10.07
C ALA A 53 9.00 11.43 10.22
N LYS A 54 8.08 11.68 9.27
CA LYS A 54 7.10 12.77 9.37
C LYS A 54 6.13 12.57 10.54
N THR A 55 5.63 11.35 10.73
CA THR A 55 4.72 10.98 11.83
C THR A 55 5.39 11.14 13.19
N ASP A 56 6.64 10.66 13.32
CA ASP A 56 7.42 10.78 14.54
C ASP A 56 7.70 12.25 14.88
N LYS A 57 8.00 13.09 13.88
CA LYS A 57 8.17 14.55 14.06
C LYS A 57 6.86 15.21 14.51
N LEU A 58 5.75 14.91 13.85
CA LEU A 58 4.43 15.46 14.20
C LEU A 58 4.02 15.06 15.62
N LYS A 59 4.19 13.78 15.98
CA LYS A 59 3.90 13.27 17.32
C LYS A 59 4.71 14.00 18.39
N LYS A 60 6.00 14.25 18.14
CA LYS A 60 6.84 15.04 19.05
C LYS A 60 6.33 16.48 19.19
N SER A 61 5.95 17.15 18.10
CA SER A 61 5.39 18.51 18.17
C SER A 61 4.11 18.55 19.01
N ILE A 62 3.22 17.56 18.83
CA ILE A 62 1.98 17.43 19.62
C ILE A 62 2.29 17.22 21.10
N THR A 63 3.22 16.31 21.44
CA THR A 63 3.62 16.08 22.84
C THR A 63 4.20 17.34 23.47
N THR A 64 5.12 18.03 22.79
CA THR A 64 5.71 19.29 23.29
C THR A 64 4.65 20.37 23.51
N LEU A 65 3.65 20.45 22.62
CA LEU A 65 2.54 21.38 22.78
C LEU A 65 1.73 21.07 24.03
N GLN A 66 1.35 19.80 24.23
CA GLN A 66 0.60 19.36 25.41
C GLN A 66 1.36 19.60 26.72
N GLU A 67 2.67 19.33 26.74
CA GLU A 67 3.54 19.60 27.89
C GLU A 67 3.57 21.09 28.23
N LYS A 68 3.83 21.96 27.24
CA LYS A 68 3.85 23.42 27.45
C LYS A 68 2.49 23.98 27.85
N GLU A 69 1.39 23.45 27.33
CA GLU A 69 0.03 23.83 27.74
C GLU A 69 -0.23 23.43 29.20
N GLY A 70 0.17 22.21 29.58
CA GLY A 70 0.09 21.73 30.95
C GLY A 70 0.89 22.59 31.93
N ASP A 71 2.13 22.92 31.57
CA ASP A 71 3.00 23.78 32.38
C ASP A 71 2.47 25.21 32.49
N TYR A 72 1.92 25.75 31.40
CA TYR A 72 1.28 27.06 31.41
C TYR A 72 0.09 27.05 32.36
N LYS A 73 -0.79 26.04 32.28
CA LYS A 73 -1.96 25.92 33.15
C LYS A 73 -1.60 25.76 34.63
N LYS A 74 -0.52 25.04 34.94
CA LYS A 74 -0.04 24.85 36.32
C LYS A 74 0.58 26.12 36.90
N ASN A 75 1.37 26.83 36.10
CA ASN A 75 2.17 27.96 36.56
C ASN A 75 1.56 29.33 36.25
N SER A 76 0.39 29.40 35.60
CA SER A 76 -0.22 30.67 35.15
C SER A 76 -0.46 31.67 36.28
N ILE A 77 -0.70 31.15 37.49
CA ILE A 77 -0.97 31.94 38.71
C ILE A 77 0.30 32.43 39.40
N THR A 78 1.45 31.80 39.15
CA THR A 78 2.76 32.19 39.72
C THR A 78 3.59 33.04 38.75
N MET A 79 3.16 33.14 37.49
CA MET A 79 3.82 33.94 36.46
C MET A 79 3.48 35.42 36.58
N THR A 80 4.46 36.27 36.26
CA THR A 80 4.23 37.69 35.99
C THR A 80 3.43 37.89 34.71
N ASP A 81 2.77 39.05 34.55
CA ASP A 81 1.96 39.32 33.35
C ASP A 81 2.79 39.28 32.07
N ALA A 82 4.04 39.76 32.10
CA ALA A 82 4.96 39.71 30.97
C ALA A 82 5.34 38.27 30.58
N GLU A 83 5.57 37.39 31.56
CA GLU A 83 5.85 35.97 31.30
C GLU A 83 4.61 35.24 30.76
N ARG A 84 3.42 35.58 31.28
CA ARG A 84 2.15 35.01 30.83
C ARG A 84 1.88 35.38 29.37
N GLU A 85 2.10 36.62 28.97
CA GLU A 85 1.95 37.07 27.59
C GLU A 85 2.95 36.38 26.65
N LYS A 86 4.23 36.31 27.06
CA LYS A 86 5.28 35.65 26.28
C LYS A 86 4.95 34.17 26.04
N LYS A 87 4.58 33.43 27.09
CA LYS A 87 4.20 32.01 26.96
C LYS A 87 2.92 31.80 26.18
N ALA A 88 1.94 32.71 26.28
CA ALA A 88 0.72 32.64 25.48
C ALA A 88 1.01 32.78 23.98
N LYS A 89 1.89 33.71 23.58
CA LYS A 89 2.36 33.86 22.20
C LYS A 89 3.13 32.63 21.71
N GLU A 90 4.01 32.08 22.55
CA GLU A 90 4.76 30.86 22.21
C GLU A 90 3.82 29.66 21.98
N LEU A 91 2.82 29.47 22.84
CA LEU A 91 1.80 28.44 22.68
C LEU A 91 0.95 28.64 21.43
N GLN A 92 0.59 29.89 21.12
CA GLN A 92 -0.14 30.21 19.89
C GLN A 92 0.66 29.81 18.64
N ASN A 93 1.94 30.17 18.59
CA ASN A 93 2.82 29.81 17.47
C ASN A 93 2.95 28.29 17.35
N LEU A 94 3.14 27.58 18.46
CA LEU A 94 3.29 26.14 18.45
C LEU A 94 2.00 25.40 18.04
N ARG A 95 0.83 25.96 18.35
CA ARG A 95 -0.47 25.46 17.84
C ARG A 95 -0.58 25.61 16.32
N ILE A 96 -0.12 26.75 15.79
CA ILE A 96 -0.10 27.00 14.33
C ILE A 96 0.86 26.03 13.64
N ASP A 97 2.05 25.80 14.20
CA ASP A 97 3.06 24.90 13.64
C ASP A 97 2.66 23.41 13.71
N THR A 98 1.67 23.07 14.54
CA THR A 98 1.23 21.68 14.76
C THR A 98 -0.05 21.32 13.96
N GLN A 99 -0.78 22.31 13.45
CA GLN A 99 -1.93 22.12 12.54
C GLN A 99 -1.47 21.84 11.10
#